data_AF-A0A438NFZ0-F1
#
_entry.id   AF-A0A438NFZ0-F1
#
_cell.length_a   1.000
_cell.length_b   1.000
_cell.length_c   1.000
_cell.angle_alpha   90.00
_cell.angle_beta   90.00
_cell.angle_gamma   90.00
#
_symmetry.space_group_name_H-M   'P 1'
#
loop_
_entity.id
_entity.type
_entity.pdbx_description
1 polymer ?
#
loop_
_entity_poly.entity_id
_entity_poly.type
_entity_poly.pdbx_seq_one_letter_code
_entity_poly.pdbx_strand_id
1 'polypeptide(L)'
;MTSPYSYFAFVYLRKHRELLRQYGVEFEIHPVFLGGINVGSGNKPPWTLPAKANLGTYELKRAIKYFQTEQLSPAPFFPILSVVPQRAMIAVKDRHSNEKFEQVFLETWRYSFVTHVNIEKPEGLADLLSKFFDEAEVKEILRLVKTQEYKDKLTANTNEALKQGAFGAPWFKVTNSKGEVEPFFGSDRFHFMWDFLGVEHEDLKIVDKREGKAKL
;
A
#
# COMPACT_ATOMS: atom_id res chain seq x y z
N MET A 1 2.01 4.59 -1.71
CA MET A 1 3.20 4.82 -2.55
C MET A 1 4.53 5.03 -1.83
N THR A 2 4.66 5.73 -0.69
CA THR A 2 5.99 5.89 -0.03
C THR A 2 6.44 4.69 0.81
N SER A 3 5.50 3.83 1.25
CA SER A 3 5.84 2.62 2.02
C SER A 3 6.00 1.41 1.10
N PRO A 4 7.18 0.74 1.07
CA PRO A 4 7.35 -0.53 0.35
C PRO A 4 6.52 -1.66 0.98
N TYR A 5 6.31 -1.65 2.29
CA TYR A 5 5.46 -2.65 2.95
C TYR A 5 3.98 -2.51 2.54
N SER A 6 3.52 -1.30 2.26
CA SER A 6 2.18 -1.11 1.69
C SER A 6 2.07 -1.68 0.27
N TYR A 7 3.15 -1.65 -0.52
CA TYR A 7 3.18 -2.28 -1.84
C TYR A 7 3.06 -3.80 -1.73
N PHE A 8 3.84 -4.43 -0.85
CA PHE A 8 3.76 -5.88 -0.65
C PHE A 8 2.37 -6.32 -0.23
N ALA A 9 1.77 -5.62 0.74
CA ALA A 9 0.43 -5.94 1.18
C ALA A 9 -0.62 -5.74 0.07
N PHE A 10 -0.49 -4.67 -0.71
CA PHE A 10 -1.37 -4.39 -1.83
C PHE A 10 -1.29 -5.46 -2.93
N VAL A 11 -0.09 -5.85 -3.33
CA VAL A 11 0.11 -6.94 -4.31
C VAL A 11 -0.43 -8.26 -3.79
N TYR A 12 -0.17 -8.57 -2.52
CA TYR A 12 -0.68 -9.78 -1.88
C TYR A 12 -2.21 -9.82 -1.89
N LEU A 13 -2.88 -8.78 -1.40
CA LEU A 13 -4.34 -8.74 -1.33
C LEU A 13 -4.99 -8.82 -2.71
N ARG A 14 -4.44 -8.13 -3.72
CA ARG A 14 -4.92 -8.23 -5.10
C ARG A 14 -4.78 -9.63 -5.67
N LYS A 15 -3.65 -10.30 -5.43
CA LYS A 15 -3.41 -11.68 -5.89
C LYS A 15 -4.41 -12.67 -5.31
N HIS A 16 -4.86 -12.46 -4.07
CA HIS A 16 -5.75 -13.38 -3.35
C HIS A 16 -7.23 -12.93 -3.33
N ARG A 17 -7.59 -11.86 -4.05
CA ARG A 17 -8.95 -11.27 -4.01
C ARG A 17 -10.04 -12.31 -4.27
N GLU A 18 -9.91 -13.12 -5.31
CA GLU A 18 -10.95 -14.10 -5.68
C GLU A 18 -11.06 -15.25 -4.67
N LEU A 19 -9.99 -15.59 -3.95
CA LEU A 19 -10.06 -16.54 -2.84
C LEU A 19 -10.76 -15.90 -1.64
N LEU A 20 -10.39 -14.67 -1.27
CA LEU A 20 -11.01 -13.93 -0.17
C LEU A 20 -12.52 -13.73 -0.37
N ARG A 21 -12.94 -13.48 -1.62
CA ARG A 21 -14.37 -13.38 -1.98
C ARG A 21 -15.17 -14.65 -1.71
N GLN A 22 -14.56 -15.84 -1.79
CA GLN A 22 -15.24 -17.10 -1.45
C GLN A 22 -15.61 -17.16 0.04
N TYR A 23 -14.89 -16.44 0.88
CA TYR A 23 -15.17 -16.26 2.30
C TYR A 23 -16.02 -15.00 2.58
N GLY A 24 -16.52 -14.32 1.56
CA GLY A 24 -17.25 -13.06 1.70
C GLY A 24 -16.39 -11.88 2.14
N VAL A 25 -15.06 -11.99 2.03
CA VAL A 25 -14.13 -10.93 2.41
C VAL A 25 -13.87 -10.01 1.22
N GLU A 26 -14.16 -8.73 1.41
CA GLU A 26 -13.80 -7.65 0.49
C GLU A 26 -12.81 -6.69 1.14
N PHE A 27 -12.09 -5.92 0.32
CA PHE A 27 -11.19 -4.88 0.82
C PHE A 27 -11.27 -3.63 -0.05
N GLU A 28 -11.17 -2.49 0.63
CA GLU A 28 -11.08 -1.18 0.02
C GLU A 28 -9.74 -0.51 0.36
N ILE A 29 -9.22 0.24 -0.60
CA ILE A 29 -7.94 0.95 -0.48
C ILE A 29 -8.19 2.44 -0.29
N HIS A 30 -7.63 2.99 0.79
CA HIS A 30 -7.69 4.41 1.11
C HIS A 30 -6.31 5.05 0.95
N PRO A 31 -6.10 5.93 -0.04
CA PRO A 31 -4.88 6.73 -0.13
C PRO A 31 -4.76 7.66 1.09
N VAL A 32 -3.62 7.56 1.79
CA VAL A 32 -3.30 8.35 3.00
C VAL A 32 -1.94 9.02 2.88
N PHE A 33 -1.73 10.10 3.63
CA PHE A 33 -0.43 10.75 3.73
C PHE A 33 0.39 10.16 4.90
N LEU A 34 1.32 9.26 4.60
CA LEU A 34 2.16 8.59 5.61
C LEU A 34 2.98 9.58 6.45
N GLY A 35 3.46 10.68 5.87
CA GLY A 35 4.13 11.74 6.63
C GLY A 35 3.22 12.35 7.69
N GLY A 36 1.95 12.56 7.36
CA GLY A 36 0.92 13.03 8.29
C GLY A 36 0.60 12.01 9.39
N ILE A 37 0.55 10.71 9.06
CA ILE A 37 0.39 9.64 10.05
C ILE A 37 1.56 9.63 11.04
N ASN A 38 2.80 9.70 10.55
CA ASN A 38 3.98 9.70 11.42
C ASN A 38 3.96 10.89 12.38
N VAL A 39 3.71 12.10 11.87
CA VAL A 39 3.62 13.31 12.72
C VAL A 39 2.47 13.21 13.71
N GLY A 40 1.27 12.86 13.26
CA GLY A 40 0.07 12.81 14.10
C GLY A 40 0.11 11.75 15.20
N SER A 41 0.86 10.66 15.00
CA SER A 41 1.06 9.60 15.99
C SER A 41 2.30 9.79 16.88
N GLY A 42 3.13 10.81 16.60
CA GLY A 42 4.44 10.98 17.25
C GLY A 42 5.49 9.97 16.82
N ASN A 43 5.23 9.19 15.76
CA ASN A 43 6.18 8.22 15.23
C ASN A 43 7.25 8.90 14.36
N LYS A 44 8.43 8.26 14.26
CA LYS A 44 9.51 8.67 13.36
C LYS A 44 9.76 7.58 12.32
N PRO A 45 10.08 7.96 11.07
CA PRO A 45 10.37 6.97 10.05
C PRO A 45 11.50 6.02 10.46
N PRO A 46 11.41 4.71 10.17
CA PRO A 46 12.33 3.71 10.71
C PRO A 46 13.78 3.91 10.26
N TRP A 47 14.01 4.48 9.08
CA TRP A 47 15.36 4.75 8.57
C TRP A 47 16.10 5.87 9.32
N THR A 48 15.41 6.66 10.15
CA THR A 48 16.05 7.71 10.97
C THR A 48 16.86 7.14 12.13
N LEU A 49 16.64 5.86 12.48
CA LEU A 49 17.43 5.12 13.47
C LEU A 49 18.37 4.14 12.74
N PRO A 50 19.71 4.30 12.82
CA PRO A 50 20.66 3.48 12.07
C PRO A 50 20.49 1.96 12.23
N ALA A 51 20.15 1.49 13.43
CA ALA A 51 19.89 0.07 13.68
C ALA A 51 18.69 -0.48 12.86
N LYS A 52 17.59 0.29 12.80
CA LYS A 52 16.41 -0.06 12.00
C LYS A 52 16.67 0.10 10.49
N ALA A 53 17.45 1.11 10.10
CA ALA A 53 17.87 1.29 8.71
C ALA A 53 18.68 0.08 8.21
N ASN A 54 19.65 -0.40 8.99
CA ASN A 54 20.44 -1.58 8.67
C ASN A 54 19.57 -2.83 8.54
N LEU A 55 18.68 -3.08 9.51
CA LEU A 55 17.72 -4.19 9.46
C LEU A 55 16.83 -4.13 8.20
N GLY A 56 16.38 -2.93 7.82
CA GLY A 56 15.54 -2.70 6.64
C GLY A 56 16.13 -3.23 5.33
N THR A 57 17.47 -3.28 5.21
CA THR A 57 18.13 -3.83 4.02
C THR A 57 17.92 -5.35 3.86
N TYR A 58 17.79 -6.08 4.97
CA TYR A 58 17.47 -7.50 4.99
C TYR A 58 15.98 -7.72 4.80
N GLU A 59 15.15 -6.94 5.51
CA GLU A 59 13.70 -7.05 5.46
C GLU A 59 13.13 -6.78 4.07
N LEU A 60 13.65 -5.77 3.36
CA LEU A 60 13.21 -5.50 1.99
C LEU A 60 13.49 -6.69 1.06
N LYS A 61 14.68 -7.29 1.14
CA LYS A 61 15.05 -8.47 0.33
C LYS A 61 14.18 -9.69 0.68
N ARG A 62 13.92 -9.91 1.97
CA ARG A 62 13.05 -10.98 2.47
C ARG A 62 11.62 -10.80 1.94
N ALA A 63 11.09 -9.60 2.04
CA ALA A 63 9.73 -9.29 1.57
C ALA A 63 9.61 -9.44 0.05
N ILE A 64 10.55 -8.91 -0.74
CA ILE A 64 10.56 -9.12 -2.22
C ILE A 64 10.51 -10.61 -2.56
N LYS A 65 11.35 -11.42 -1.89
CA LYS A 65 11.38 -12.87 -2.10
C LYS A 65 10.08 -13.55 -1.68
N TYR A 66 9.53 -13.20 -0.51
CA TYR A 66 8.32 -13.79 0.03
C TYR A 66 7.09 -13.48 -0.82
N PHE A 67 6.91 -12.22 -1.19
CA PHE A 67 5.78 -11.75 -2.00
C PHE A 67 5.96 -11.97 -3.50
N GLN A 68 7.15 -12.42 -3.94
CA GLN A 68 7.48 -12.69 -5.34
C GLN A 68 7.23 -11.47 -6.26
N THR A 69 7.68 -10.30 -5.82
CA THR A 69 7.48 -9.04 -6.55
C THR A 69 8.69 -8.66 -7.41
N GLU A 70 8.56 -7.58 -8.18
CA GLU A 70 9.71 -6.92 -8.82
C GLU A 70 10.78 -6.52 -7.77
N GLN A 71 12.02 -6.35 -8.22
CA GLN A 71 13.09 -5.85 -7.36
C GLN A 71 12.84 -4.38 -7.02
N LEU A 72 12.49 -4.11 -5.76
CA LEU A 72 12.35 -2.76 -5.25
C LEU A 72 13.68 -2.26 -4.70
N SER A 73 13.98 -0.98 -4.95
CA SER A 73 15.08 -0.26 -4.32
C SER A 73 14.72 1.22 -4.14
N PRO A 74 15.11 1.87 -3.03
CA PRO A 74 14.84 3.28 -2.85
C PRO A 74 15.64 4.10 -3.88
N ALA A 75 14.96 5.02 -4.57
CA ALA A 75 15.62 6.00 -5.43
C ALA A 75 16.44 7.01 -4.59
N PRO A 76 17.42 7.72 -5.18
CA PRO A 76 18.20 8.75 -4.46
C PRO A 76 17.37 9.88 -3.85
N PHE A 77 16.19 10.18 -4.41
CA PHE A 77 15.27 11.20 -3.91
C PHE A 77 14.27 10.67 -2.86
N PHE A 78 14.39 9.40 -2.46
CA PHE A 78 13.52 8.83 -1.44
C PHE A 78 13.90 9.37 -0.04
N PRO A 79 12.93 9.70 0.84
CA PRO A 79 11.49 9.64 0.65
C PRO A 79 10.93 10.86 -0.09
N ILE A 80 9.93 10.64 -0.96
CA ILE A 80 9.20 11.74 -1.61
C ILE A 80 8.13 12.35 -0.70
N LEU A 81 7.82 13.64 -0.89
CA LEU A 81 6.62 14.27 -0.35
C LEU A 81 5.39 13.84 -1.15
N SER A 82 4.77 12.73 -0.74
CA SER A 82 3.69 12.08 -1.52
C SER A 82 2.32 12.79 -1.46
N VAL A 83 2.24 14.05 -1.05
CA VAL A 83 0.95 14.74 -0.87
C VAL A 83 0.20 14.88 -2.20
N VAL A 84 0.84 15.45 -3.22
CA VAL A 84 0.20 15.65 -4.54
C VAL A 84 -0.11 14.32 -5.23
N PRO A 85 0.83 13.34 -5.27
CA PRO A 85 0.53 12.01 -5.81
C PRO A 85 -0.62 11.30 -5.09
N GLN A 86 -0.71 11.35 -3.76
CA GLN A 86 -1.83 10.71 -3.05
C GLN A 86 -3.18 11.39 -3.37
N ARG A 87 -3.21 12.71 -3.57
CA ARG A 87 -4.41 13.40 -4.07
C ARG A 87 -4.79 12.95 -5.47
N ALA A 88 -3.81 12.73 -6.35
CA ALA A 88 -4.08 12.19 -7.69
C ALA A 88 -4.72 10.80 -7.60
N MET A 89 -4.25 9.95 -6.68
CA MET A 89 -4.82 8.61 -6.49
C MET A 89 -6.26 8.67 -5.93
N ILE A 90 -6.59 9.66 -5.10
CA ILE A 90 -7.98 9.90 -4.68
C ILE A 90 -8.82 10.35 -5.89
N ALA A 91 -8.33 11.28 -6.72
CA ALA A 91 -9.04 11.71 -7.94
C ALA A 91 -9.27 10.57 -8.93
N VAL A 92 -8.29 9.69 -9.10
CA VAL A 92 -8.45 8.49 -9.92
C VAL A 92 -9.50 7.56 -9.32
N LYS A 93 -9.48 7.32 -8.00
CA LYS A 93 -10.46 6.47 -7.31
C LYS A 93 -11.89 7.00 -7.42
N ASP A 94 -12.08 8.31 -7.34
CA ASP A 94 -13.41 8.94 -7.37
C ASP A 94 -14.05 8.95 -8.77
N ARG A 95 -13.22 8.94 -9.82
CA ARG A 95 -13.67 9.13 -11.21
C ARG A 95 -13.67 7.85 -12.05
N HIS A 96 -12.97 6.81 -11.61
CA HIS A 96 -12.74 5.60 -12.39
C HIS A 96 -13.10 4.34 -11.60
N SER A 97 -13.16 3.20 -12.29
CA SER A 97 -13.41 1.92 -11.62
C SER A 97 -12.31 1.57 -10.61
N ASN A 98 -12.66 0.79 -9.59
CA ASN A 98 -11.67 0.29 -8.61
C ASN A 98 -10.51 -0.44 -9.30
N GLU A 99 -10.79 -1.20 -10.37
CA GLU A 99 -9.74 -1.88 -11.14
C GLU A 99 -8.78 -0.88 -11.78
N LYS A 100 -9.30 0.17 -12.44
CA LYS A 100 -8.46 1.21 -13.05
C LYS A 100 -7.64 1.94 -11.99
N PHE A 101 -8.26 2.30 -10.87
CA PHE A 101 -7.54 2.88 -9.73
C PHE A 101 -6.41 1.99 -9.25
N GLU A 102 -6.64 0.69 -9.06
CA GLU A 102 -5.61 -0.23 -8.55
C GLU A 102 -4.45 -0.43 -9.53
N GLN A 103 -4.72 -0.39 -10.84
CA GLN A 103 -3.68 -0.42 -11.88
C GLN A 103 -2.77 0.82 -11.78
N VAL A 104 -3.37 2.02 -11.72
CA VAL A 104 -2.62 3.28 -11.60
C VAL A 104 -1.88 3.34 -10.26
N PHE A 105 -2.53 2.92 -9.17
CA PHE A 105 -1.96 2.96 -7.84
C PHE A 105 -0.74 2.03 -7.71
N LEU A 106 -0.79 0.83 -8.31
CA LEU A 106 0.37 -0.07 -8.39
C LEU A 106 1.58 0.63 -9.04
N GLU A 107 1.33 1.34 -10.15
CA GLU A 107 2.36 1.98 -10.95
C GLU A 107 3.10 3.07 -10.15
N THR A 108 2.47 3.69 -9.14
CA THR A 108 3.13 4.69 -8.27
C THR A 108 4.35 4.13 -7.53
N TRP A 109 4.27 2.87 -7.08
CA TRP A 109 5.41 2.19 -6.46
C TRP A 109 6.45 1.77 -7.50
N ARG A 110 6.02 1.30 -8.67
CA ARG A 110 6.94 0.94 -9.76
C ARG A 110 7.75 2.16 -10.21
N TYR A 111 7.11 3.30 -10.38
CA TYR A 111 7.79 4.56 -10.68
C TYR A 111 8.81 4.94 -9.61
N SER A 112 8.41 4.87 -8.34
CA SER A 112 9.25 5.34 -7.24
C SER A 112 10.41 4.39 -6.90
N PHE A 113 10.21 3.08 -7.01
CA PHE A 113 11.15 2.06 -6.48
C PHE A 113 11.78 1.15 -7.55
N VAL A 114 11.25 1.14 -8.78
CA VAL A 114 11.76 0.29 -9.87
C VAL A 114 12.38 1.16 -10.97
N THR A 115 11.63 2.13 -11.50
CA THR A 115 12.12 2.99 -12.58
C THR A 115 12.77 4.28 -12.09
N HIS A 116 12.71 4.55 -10.78
CA HIS A 116 13.28 5.74 -10.12
C HIS A 116 12.86 7.07 -10.78
N VAL A 117 11.59 7.20 -11.13
CA VAL A 117 10.99 8.45 -11.58
C VAL A 117 10.36 9.19 -10.40
N ASN A 118 10.71 10.46 -10.23
CA ASN A 118 10.21 11.26 -9.11
C ASN A 118 8.79 11.78 -9.38
N ILE A 119 7.81 11.05 -8.88
CA ILE A 119 6.39 11.42 -9.00
C ILE A 119 5.95 12.54 -8.04
N GLU A 120 6.80 13.03 -7.13
CA GLU A 120 6.53 14.29 -6.42
C GLU A 120 6.46 15.47 -7.40
N LYS A 121 7.24 15.39 -8.49
CA LYS A 121 7.31 16.44 -9.50
C LYS A 121 6.16 16.30 -10.50
N PRO A 122 5.57 17.42 -10.95
CA PRO A 122 4.44 17.41 -11.89
C PRO A 122 4.71 16.58 -13.14
N GLU A 123 5.93 16.63 -13.67
CA GLU A 123 6.33 15.95 -14.90
C GLU A 123 6.34 14.43 -14.70
N GLY A 124 6.90 13.96 -13.58
CA GLY A 124 6.93 12.53 -13.25
C GLY A 124 5.54 11.96 -12.97
N LEU A 125 4.67 12.74 -12.31
CA LEU A 125 3.27 12.35 -12.10
C LEU A 125 2.47 12.36 -13.41
N ALA A 126 2.67 13.34 -14.28
CA ALA A 126 2.02 13.41 -15.59
C ALA A 126 2.43 12.23 -16.47
N ASP A 127 3.72 11.88 -16.51
CA ASP A 127 4.23 10.72 -17.24
C ASP A 127 3.58 9.41 -16.76
N LEU A 128 3.50 9.21 -15.44
CA LEU A 128 2.80 8.05 -14.87
C LEU A 128 1.33 7.99 -15.30
N LEU A 129 0.60 9.11 -15.18
CA LEU A 129 -0.83 9.16 -15.52
C LEU A 129 -1.06 8.93 -17.02
N SER A 130 -0.17 9.40 -17.88
CA SER A 130 -0.27 9.27 -19.34
C SER A 130 -0.16 7.81 -19.83
N LYS A 131 0.30 6.88 -18.99
CA LYS A 131 0.24 5.44 -19.28
C LYS A 131 -1.18 4.86 -19.25
N PHE A 132 -2.11 5.55 -18.60
CA PHE A 132 -3.47 5.03 -18.33
C PHE A 132 -4.58 5.91 -18.86
N PHE A 133 -4.29 7.18 -19.15
CA PHE A 133 -5.26 8.22 -19.47
C PHE A 133 -4.79 9.05 -20.66
N ASP A 134 -5.74 9.63 -21.40
CA ASP A 134 -5.44 10.61 -22.43
C ASP A 134 -5.00 11.95 -21.84
N GLU A 135 -4.50 12.85 -22.69
CA GLU A 135 -3.98 14.15 -22.27
C GLU A 135 -5.02 15.00 -21.53
N ALA A 136 -6.30 14.91 -21.91
CA ALA A 136 -7.36 15.70 -21.31
C ALA A 136 -7.63 15.24 -19.87
N GLU A 137 -7.73 13.93 -19.64
CA GLU A 137 -7.95 13.37 -18.30
C GLU A 137 -6.70 13.54 -17.42
N VAL A 138 -5.48 13.43 -17.97
CA VAL A 138 -4.25 13.76 -17.22
C VAL A 138 -4.28 15.21 -16.73
N LYS A 139 -4.60 16.17 -17.61
CA LYS A 139 -4.72 17.59 -17.25
C LYS A 139 -5.79 17.81 -16.18
N GLU A 140 -6.92 17.13 -16.29
CA GLU A 140 -8.00 17.25 -15.31
C GLU A 140 -7.57 16.70 -13.94
N ILE A 141 -6.96 15.51 -13.86
CA ILE A 141 -6.44 14.97 -12.60
C ILE A 141 -5.43 15.94 -11.97
N LEU A 142 -4.49 16.48 -12.75
CA LEU A 142 -3.48 17.45 -12.28
C LEU A 142 -4.09 18.80 -11.86
N ARG A 143 -5.27 19.15 -12.35
CA ARG A 143 -6.06 20.29 -11.86
C ARG A 143 -6.73 19.94 -10.54
N LEU A 144 -7.36 18.77 -10.44
CA LEU A 144 -8.10 18.30 -9.27
C LEU A 144 -7.21 18.21 -8.02
N VAL A 145 -5.96 17.74 -8.13
CA VAL A 145 -5.04 17.65 -6.97
C VAL A 145 -4.76 18.99 -6.28
N LYS A 146 -5.07 20.12 -6.93
CA LYS A 146 -4.88 21.48 -6.41
C LYS A 146 -6.13 22.04 -5.74
N THR A 147 -7.31 21.45 -5.97
CA THR A 147 -8.58 21.95 -5.42
C THR A 147 -8.69 21.68 -3.93
N GLN A 148 -9.54 22.46 -3.25
CA GLN A 148 -9.77 22.28 -1.82
C GLN A 148 -10.40 20.92 -1.51
N GLU A 149 -11.31 20.45 -2.36
CA GLU A 149 -11.95 19.14 -2.25
C GLU A 149 -10.94 17.99 -2.08
N TYR A 150 -9.94 17.87 -2.96
CA TYR A 150 -8.96 16.78 -2.87
C TYR A 150 -7.91 16.98 -1.78
N LYS A 151 -7.66 18.23 -1.37
CA LYS A 151 -6.87 18.51 -0.15
C LYS A 151 -7.60 17.99 1.09
N ASP A 152 -8.89 18.24 1.18
CA ASP A 152 -9.73 17.85 2.31
C ASP A 152 -9.92 16.34 2.34
N LYS A 153 -10.18 15.69 1.19
CA LYS A 153 -10.28 14.22 1.11
C LYS A 153 -9.01 13.51 1.61
N LEU A 154 -7.82 13.95 1.18
CA LEU A 154 -6.56 13.37 1.68
C LEU A 154 -6.38 13.59 3.20
N THR A 155 -6.76 14.78 3.68
CA THR A 155 -6.69 15.12 5.09
C THR A 155 -7.66 14.26 5.91
N ALA A 156 -8.89 14.09 5.44
CA ALA A 156 -9.91 13.25 6.06
C ALA A 156 -9.46 11.78 6.13
N ASN A 157 -8.98 11.20 5.02
CA ASN A 157 -8.45 9.83 5.01
C ASN A 157 -7.31 9.65 6.02
N THR A 158 -6.38 10.60 6.07
CA THR A 158 -5.22 10.56 6.97
C THR A 158 -5.65 10.68 8.44
N ASN A 159 -6.58 11.59 8.74
CA ASN A 159 -7.13 11.77 10.08
C ASN A 159 -7.95 10.56 10.54
N GLU A 160 -8.68 9.93 9.63
CA GLU A 160 -9.43 8.71 9.94
C GLU A 160 -8.49 7.56 10.30
N ALA A 161 -7.39 7.37 9.56
CA ALA A 161 -6.36 6.40 9.93
C ALA A 161 -5.76 6.70 11.32
N LEU A 162 -5.47 7.96 11.62
CA LEU A 162 -4.98 8.39 12.94
C LEU A 162 -5.98 8.10 14.07
N LYS A 163 -7.27 8.38 13.86
CA LYS A 163 -8.34 8.06 14.84
C LYS A 163 -8.42 6.55 15.13
N GLN A 164 -8.10 5.73 14.14
CA GLN A 164 -8.03 4.27 14.28
C GLN A 164 -6.76 3.79 15.00
N GLY A 165 -5.84 4.70 15.34
CA GLY A 165 -4.58 4.36 16.01
C GLY A 165 -3.41 4.10 15.07
N ALA A 166 -3.55 4.40 13.76
CA ALA A 166 -2.46 4.18 12.82
C ALA A 166 -1.24 5.01 13.18
N PHE A 167 -0.09 4.36 13.27
CA PHE A 167 1.23 4.99 13.46
C PHE A 167 2.17 4.76 12.27
N GLY A 168 1.70 4.09 11.22
CA GLY A 168 2.47 3.79 10.02
C GLY A 168 1.57 3.23 8.91
N ALA A 169 2.19 2.71 7.85
CA ALA A 169 1.47 2.07 6.75
C ALA A 169 2.20 0.79 6.25
N PRO A 170 1.46 -0.27 5.86
CA PRO A 170 0.00 -0.34 5.76
C PRO A 170 -0.67 -0.50 7.14
N TRP A 171 -1.89 0.00 7.23
CA TRP A 171 -2.78 -0.15 8.38
C TRP A 171 -4.11 -0.69 7.88
N PHE A 172 -4.63 -1.69 8.58
CA PHE A 172 -5.90 -2.34 8.27
C PHE A 172 -6.86 -2.13 9.42
N LYS A 173 -8.09 -1.75 9.09
CA LYS A 173 -9.25 -1.87 9.97
C LYS A 173 -10.08 -3.01 9.41
N VAL A 174 -10.13 -4.12 10.13
CA VAL A 174 -10.76 -5.36 9.67
C VAL A 174 -12.04 -5.55 10.44
N THR A 175 -13.14 -5.85 9.74
CA THR A 175 -14.44 -6.14 10.36
C THR A 175 -14.81 -7.58 10.04
N ASN A 176 -15.09 -8.38 11.07
CA ASN A 176 -15.50 -9.78 10.88
C ASN A 176 -17.01 -9.92 10.68
N SER A 177 -17.47 -11.15 10.44
CA SER A 177 -18.90 -11.47 10.20
C SER A 177 -19.83 -11.18 11.39
N LYS A 178 -19.27 -10.96 12.60
CA LYS A 178 -20.02 -10.57 13.80
C LYS A 178 -20.11 -9.04 13.98
N GLY A 179 -19.49 -8.26 13.10
CA GLY A 179 -19.41 -6.81 13.20
C GLY A 179 -18.33 -6.32 14.18
N GLU A 180 -17.49 -7.21 14.71
CA GLU A 180 -16.34 -6.84 15.54
C GLU A 180 -15.26 -6.24 14.67
N VAL A 181 -14.51 -5.26 15.20
CA VAL A 181 -13.51 -4.51 14.44
C VAL A 181 -12.16 -4.55 15.13
N GLU A 182 -11.13 -5.01 14.42
CA GLU A 182 -9.76 -5.05 14.91
C GLU A 182 -8.76 -4.36 13.97
N PRO A 183 -7.75 -3.67 14.52
CA PRO A 183 -6.67 -3.09 13.74
C PRO A 183 -5.50 -4.06 13.51
N PHE A 184 -4.88 -4.00 12.33
CA PHE A 184 -3.65 -4.72 12.02
C PHE A 184 -2.64 -3.80 11.30
N PHE A 185 -1.36 -3.92 11.64
CA PHE A 185 -0.29 -3.10 11.08
C PHE A 185 0.80 -3.97 10.42
N GLY A 186 1.24 -3.56 9.23
CA GLY A 186 2.32 -4.23 8.50
C GLY A 186 1.82 -5.19 7.43
N SER A 187 2.73 -5.64 6.57
CA SER A 187 2.44 -6.60 5.50
C SER A 187 2.59 -8.06 5.95
N ASP A 188 2.77 -8.29 7.24
CA ASP A 188 3.23 -9.54 7.84
C ASP A 188 2.30 -10.02 8.98
N ARG A 189 1.04 -9.55 8.97
CA ARG A 189 -0.01 -9.90 9.94
C ARG A 189 -1.22 -10.62 9.33
N PHE A 190 -1.08 -11.09 8.09
CA PHE A 190 -2.18 -11.69 7.35
C PHE A 190 -2.79 -12.92 8.05
N HIS A 191 -2.00 -13.78 8.68
CA HIS A 191 -2.54 -14.94 9.43
C HIS A 191 -3.48 -14.51 10.56
N PHE A 192 -3.10 -13.51 11.36
CA PHE A 192 -4.00 -12.96 12.38
C PHE A 192 -5.26 -12.36 11.78
N MET A 193 -5.16 -11.68 10.63
CA MET A 193 -6.33 -11.15 9.92
C MET A 193 -7.25 -12.28 9.43
N TRP A 194 -6.69 -13.36 8.91
CA TRP A 194 -7.46 -14.52 8.44
C TRP A 194 -8.13 -15.26 9.59
N ASP A 195 -7.43 -15.47 10.70
CA ASP A 195 -7.99 -16.03 11.93
C ASP A 195 -9.18 -15.18 12.41
N PHE A 196 -8.99 -13.86 12.47
CA PHE A 196 -10.04 -12.92 12.90
C PHE A 196 -11.27 -12.92 11.98
N LEU A 197 -11.05 -13.10 10.67
CA LEU A 197 -12.10 -13.16 9.65
C LEU A 197 -12.73 -14.56 9.48
N GLY A 198 -12.14 -15.60 10.09
CA GLY A 198 -12.56 -16.99 9.87
C GLY A 198 -12.25 -17.52 8.47
N VAL A 199 -11.23 -16.97 7.81
CA VAL A 199 -10.72 -17.49 6.53
C VAL A 199 -9.81 -18.68 6.82
N GLU A 200 -10.05 -19.82 6.19
CA GLU A 200 -9.16 -20.99 6.38
C GLU A 200 -7.82 -20.75 5.66
N HIS A 201 -6.72 -21.02 6.36
CA HIS A 201 -5.37 -20.81 5.82
C HIS A 201 -4.34 -21.79 6.41
N GLU A 202 -3.24 -21.99 5.68
CA GLU A 202 -2.09 -22.79 6.13
C GLU A 202 -0.85 -21.88 6.26
N ASP A 203 -0.79 -21.04 7.31
CA ASP A 203 0.24 -20.00 7.57
C ASP A 203 1.71 -20.47 7.52
N LEU A 204 2.37 -20.71 8.66
CA LEU A 204 3.79 -21.06 8.74
C LEU A 204 4.01 -22.57 8.96
N LYS A 205 3.20 -23.40 8.29
CA LYS A 205 3.22 -24.86 8.45
C LYS A 205 4.59 -25.46 8.14
N ILE A 206 5.23 -26.03 9.15
CA ILE A 206 6.46 -26.82 9.04
C ILE A 206 6.06 -28.24 8.61
N VAL A 207 6.42 -28.62 7.40
CA VAL A 207 6.14 -29.97 6.88
C VAL A 207 7.14 -31.00 7.42
N ASP A 208 6.69 -32.24 7.63
CA ASP A 208 7.59 -33.32 8.01
C ASP A 208 8.62 -33.54 6.90
N LYS A 209 9.90 -33.50 7.28
CA LYS A 209 11.04 -33.67 6.36
C LYS A 209 10.97 -35.00 5.58
N ARG A 210 10.30 -36.02 6.11
CA ARG A 210 10.15 -37.34 5.50
C ARG A 210 9.06 -37.36 4.43
N GLU A 211 8.00 -36.57 4.59
CA GLU A 211 6.86 -36.51 3.66
C GLU A 211 7.15 -35.61 2.45
N GLY A 212 8.00 -34.60 2.61
CA GLY A 212 8.36 -33.66 1.52
C GLY A 212 9.21 -34.25 0.38
N LYS A 213 9.77 -35.45 0.54
CA LYS A 213 10.57 -36.13 -0.51
C LYS A 213 9.77 -37.07 -1.42
N ALA A 214 8.50 -37.33 -1.12
CA ALA A 214 7.67 -38.25 -1.89
C ALA A 214 7.04 -37.62 -3.16
N LYS A 215 7.36 -36.36 -3.46
CA LYS A 215 6.93 -35.65 -4.67
C LYS A 215 8.13 -35.07 -5.42
N LEU A 216 8.96 -35.94 -5.99
CA LEU A 216 9.92 -35.63 -7.05
C LEU A 216 9.93 -36.78 -8.05
#